data_AF-A0A552WQL4-F1
#
_entry.id   AF-A0A552WQL4-F1
#
_cell.length_a   1.000
_cell.length_b   1.000
_cell.length_c   1.000
_cell.angle_alpha   90.00
_cell.angle_beta   90.00
_cell.angle_gamma   90.00
#
_symmetry.space_group_name_H-M   'P 1'
#
loop_
_entity.id
_entity.type
_entity.pdbx_description
1 polymer ?
#
loop_
_entity_poly.entity_id
_entity_poly.type
_entity_poly.pdbx_seq_one_letter_code
_entity_poly.pdbx_strand_id
1 'polypeptide(L)'
;MLALVVWGVVAGIGALRGAANAAPVAPSPATSTGPVDPTECAPRDLQVELTPAVGGSGQPVTFAVGMVNEGEVACLVDAGRAALVLTVTSGSDRVWSSGDCAAEPAERRLLLDAGDRAETTLTWSGARSAPGCAGGQGSSGAGTYRVEATMGGALLGGATATFARG
;
A
#
# COMPACT_ATOMS: atom_id res chain seq x y z
N MET A 1 -49.40 -58.63 -21.71
CA MET A 1 -50.62 -59.43 -21.94
C MET A 1 -51.69 -58.89 -20.99
N LEU A 2 -52.70 -58.19 -21.52
CA LEU A 2 -53.98 -57.81 -20.88
C LEU A 2 -53.91 -56.92 -19.60
N ALA A 3 -54.79 -55.98 -19.29
CA ALA A 3 -56.00 -55.44 -19.91
C ALA A 3 -56.63 -54.37 -18.98
N LEU A 4 -57.26 -53.35 -19.59
CA LEU A 4 -58.55 -52.69 -19.21
C LEU A 4 -58.61 -51.79 -17.95
N VAL A 5 -58.88 -50.46 -18.04
CA VAL A 5 -60.12 -49.70 -18.43
C VAL A 5 -60.94 -49.25 -17.18
N VAL A 6 -60.91 -47.94 -16.86
CA VAL A 6 -62.08 -46.98 -16.80
C VAL A 6 -62.91 -47.07 -15.49
N TRP A 7 -63.45 -46.06 -14.79
CA TRP A 7 -63.94 -44.68 -15.03
C TRP A 7 -64.02 -43.93 -13.67
N GLY A 8 -64.21 -42.60 -13.69
CA GLY A 8 -64.66 -41.88 -12.50
C GLY A 8 -64.57 -40.36 -12.60
N VAL A 9 -65.44 -39.76 -13.41
CA VAL A 9 -65.65 -38.30 -13.44
C VAL A 9 -66.33 -37.87 -12.14
N VAL A 10 -65.73 -36.92 -11.42
CA VAL A 10 -66.49 -36.05 -10.50
C VAL A 10 -66.23 -34.61 -10.92
N ALA A 11 -67.23 -34.03 -11.58
CA ALA A 11 -67.31 -32.60 -11.86
C ALA A 11 -67.64 -31.86 -10.56
N GLY A 12 -66.69 -31.06 -10.07
CA GLY A 12 -66.91 -30.10 -8.99
C GLY A 12 -66.67 -28.69 -9.51
N ILE A 13 -67.72 -28.06 -10.05
CA ILE A 13 -67.72 -26.63 -10.38
C ILE A 13 -67.82 -25.86 -9.06
N GLY A 14 -66.74 -25.21 -8.66
CA GLY A 14 -66.68 -24.31 -7.51
C GLY A 14 -65.88 -23.08 -7.87
N ALA A 15 -66.53 -22.11 -8.52
CA ALA A 15 -65.95 -20.80 -8.77
C ALA A 15 -65.87 -20.00 -7.46
N LEU A 16 -64.71 -20.07 -6.79
CA LEU A 16 -64.34 -19.08 -5.78
C LEU A 16 -63.42 -18.05 -6.44
N ARG A 17 -64.02 -16.90 -6.77
CA ARG A 17 -63.32 -15.65 -7.05
C ARG A 17 -62.52 -15.26 -5.80
N GLY A 18 -61.22 -15.53 -5.81
CA GLY A 18 -60.25 -15.00 -4.86
C GLY A 18 -59.14 -14.31 -5.65
N ALA A 19 -59.00 -13.00 -5.44
CA ALA A 19 -58.07 -12.14 -6.15
C ALA A 19 -56.62 -12.69 -6.13
N ALA A 20 -56.05 -12.92 -7.31
CA ALA A 20 -54.63 -13.08 -7.48
C ALA A 20 -53.93 -11.74 -7.19
N ASN A 21 -53.62 -11.47 -5.93
CA ASN A 21 -52.57 -10.51 -5.59
C ASN A 21 -51.25 -11.27 -5.59
N ALA A 22 -50.69 -11.51 -6.78
CA ALA A 22 -49.26 -11.72 -6.88
C ALA A 22 -48.60 -10.38 -6.56
N ALA A 23 -48.10 -10.24 -5.33
CA ALA A 23 -47.25 -9.12 -4.98
C ALA A 23 -46.10 -9.04 -6.00
N PRO A 24 -45.79 -7.86 -6.56
CA PRO A 24 -44.61 -7.73 -7.40
C PRO A 24 -43.40 -8.05 -6.53
N VAL A 25 -42.70 -9.13 -6.86
CA VAL A 25 -41.39 -9.45 -6.29
C VAL A 25 -40.48 -8.32 -6.76
N ALA A 26 -40.22 -7.35 -5.89
CA ALA A 26 -39.22 -6.33 -6.12
C ALA A 26 -37.88 -7.04 -6.39
N PRO A 27 -37.12 -6.67 -7.44
CA PRO A 27 -35.79 -7.20 -7.62
C PRO A 27 -34.96 -6.81 -6.39
N SER A 28 -34.52 -7.81 -5.63
CA SER A 28 -33.53 -7.62 -4.57
C SER A 28 -32.28 -7.01 -5.21
N PRO A 29 -31.66 -5.97 -4.64
CA PRO A 29 -30.40 -5.47 -5.15
C PRO A 29 -29.38 -6.61 -5.07
N ALA A 30 -28.83 -7.00 -6.22
CA ALA A 30 -27.73 -7.95 -6.27
C ALA A 30 -26.50 -7.26 -5.66
N THR A 31 -26.13 -7.64 -4.45
CA THR A 31 -24.81 -7.30 -3.90
C THR A 31 -23.78 -8.03 -4.74
N SER A 32 -22.98 -7.27 -5.48
CA SER A 32 -21.81 -7.80 -6.18
C SER A 32 -20.83 -8.34 -5.14
N THR A 33 -20.64 -9.66 -5.10
CA THR A 33 -19.65 -10.37 -4.25
C THR A 33 -18.32 -10.59 -4.98
N GLY A 34 -17.98 -9.71 -5.93
CA GLY A 34 -16.66 -9.72 -6.56
C GLY A 34 -15.55 -9.35 -5.55
N PRO A 35 -14.32 -9.86 -5.71
CA PRO A 35 -13.17 -9.35 -4.95
C PRO A 35 -13.03 -7.85 -5.21
N VAL A 36 -13.03 -7.05 -4.15
CA VAL A 36 -12.64 -5.64 -4.24
C VAL A 36 -11.13 -5.61 -4.17
N ASP A 37 -10.47 -5.15 -5.23
CA ASP A 37 -9.04 -4.91 -5.17
C ASP A 37 -8.76 -3.82 -4.12
N PRO A 38 -7.87 -4.06 -3.15
CA PRO A 38 -7.54 -3.06 -2.14
C PRO A 38 -6.98 -1.80 -2.82
N THR A 39 -7.45 -0.65 -2.38
CA THR A 39 -7.00 0.66 -2.88
C THR A 39 -5.67 1.06 -2.27
N GLU A 40 -4.96 2.00 -2.89
CA GLU A 40 -3.74 2.59 -2.30
C GLU A 40 -4.05 3.24 -0.94
N CYS A 41 -3.11 3.16 -0.01
CA CYS A 41 -3.23 3.80 1.30
C CYS A 41 -3.33 5.32 1.13
N ALA A 42 -4.34 5.93 1.73
CA ALA A 42 -4.45 7.37 1.73
C ALA A 42 -3.32 7.96 2.58
N PRO A 43 -2.67 9.08 2.17
CA PRO A 43 -1.57 9.67 2.92
C PRO A 43 -1.86 9.99 4.40
N ARG A 44 -3.12 10.27 4.72
CA ARG A 44 -3.57 10.55 6.09
C ARG A 44 -3.72 9.31 6.98
N ASP A 45 -3.85 8.14 6.35
CA ASP A 45 -4.09 6.85 7.00
C ASP A 45 -2.79 6.03 7.06
N LEU A 46 -1.67 6.59 6.57
CA LEU A 46 -0.38 5.92 6.51
C LEU A 46 0.67 6.71 7.31
N GLN A 47 1.14 6.11 8.40
CA GLN A 47 2.21 6.65 9.22
C GLN A 47 3.56 6.02 8.84
N VAL A 48 4.60 6.85 8.73
CA VAL A 48 5.96 6.40 8.43
C VAL A 48 6.85 6.55 9.67
N GLU A 49 7.69 5.57 9.89
CA GLU A 49 8.74 5.63 10.90
C GLU A 49 10.10 5.47 10.24
N LEU A 50 10.95 6.47 10.37
CA LEU A 50 12.27 6.50 9.76
C LEU A 50 13.36 6.47 10.83
N THR A 51 14.14 5.38 10.85
CA THR A 51 15.21 5.20 11.83
C THR A 51 16.56 5.04 11.15
N PRO A 52 17.48 6.01 11.29
CA PRO A 52 18.86 5.87 10.84
C PRO A 52 19.69 5.06 11.84
N ALA A 53 20.39 4.04 11.35
CA ALA A 53 21.38 3.26 12.05
C ALA A 53 22.77 3.59 11.50
N VAL A 54 23.56 4.31 12.29
CA VAL A 54 24.92 4.74 11.93
C VAL A 54 25.93 3.76 12.51
N GLY A 55 26.82 3.24 11.67
CA GLY A 55 27.95 2.42 12.10
C GLY A 55 29.12 3.25 12.64
N GLY A 56 30.30 2.64 12.72
CA GLY A 56 31.55 3.35 13.02
C GLY A 56 31.94 4.35 11.93
N SER A 57 33.02 5.11 12.17
CA SER A 57 33.53 6.10 11.20
C SER A 57 33.74 5.49 9.82
N GLY A 58 33.27 6.19 8.79
CA GLY A 58 33.33 5.75 7.40
C GLY A 58 32.38 4.60 7.01
N GLN A 59 31.65 3.99 7.94
CA GLN A 59 30.69 2.94 7.63
C GLN A 59 29.44 3.50 6.91
N PRO A 60 28.72 2.66 6.14
CA PRO A 60 27.42 3.01 5.60
C PRO A 60 26.41 3.32 6.71
N VAL A 61 25.40 4.10 6.35
CA VAL A 61 24.22 4.36 7.18
C VAL A 61 23.08 3.54 6.62
N THR A 62 22.41 2.80 7.49
CA THR A 62 21.24 2.01 7.14
C THR A 62 19.99 2.74 7.65
N PHE A 63 18.98 2.89 6.80
CA PHE A 63 17.71 3.51 7.12
C PHE A 63 16.64 2.43 7.15
N ALA A 64 16.08 2.17 8.32
CA ALA A 64 14.88 1.36 8.46
C ALA A 64 13.65 2.26 8.27
N VAL A 65 12.75 1.84 7.38
CA VAL A 65 11.51 2.55 7.07
C VAL A 65 10.35 1.63 7.39
N GLY A 66 9.64 1.95 8.47
CA GLY A 66 8.37 1.35 8.83
C GLY A 66 7.21 2.11 8.19
N MET A 67 6.21 1.38 7.69
CA MET A 67 4.97 1.92 7.14
C MET A 67 3.82 1.25 7.87
N VAL A 68 2.99 2.02 8.57
CA VAL A 68 1.88 1.54 9.39
C VAL A 68 0.58 2.08 8.83
N ASN A 69 -0.37 1.18 8.54
CA ASN A 69 -1.72 1.59 8.18
C ASN A 69 -2.50 1.92 9.46
N GLU A 70 -2.70 3.20 9.73
CA GLU A 70 -3.50 3.72 10.85
C GLU A 70 -4.98 3.92 10.48
N GLY A 71 -5.36 3.61 9.24
CA GLY A 71 -6.74 3.61 8.78
C GLY A 71 -7.56 2.42 9.29
N GLU A 72 -8.85 2.42 8.96
CA GLU A 72 -9.81 1.40 9.40
C GLU A 72 -9.96 0.23 8.40
N VAL A 73 -9.38 0.35 7.19
CA VAL A 73 -9.52 -0.62 6.11
C VAL A 73 -8.17 -1.01 5.53
N ALA A 74 -8.09 -2.20 4.97
CA ALA A 74 -6.91 -2.68 4.28
C ALA A 74 -6.58 -1.81 3.06
N CYS A 75 -5.28 -1.56 2.82
CA CYS A 75 -4.83 -0.76 1.69
C CYS A 75 -3.47 -1.25 1.14
N LEU A 76 -3.15 -0.85 -0.09
CA LEU A 76 -1.87 -1.14 -0.73
C LEU A 76 -0.86 -0.03 -0.47
N VAL A 77 0.38 -0.41 -0.19
CA VAL A 77 1.53 0.49 -0.13
C VAL A 77 2.63 -0.01 -1.09
N ASP A 78 3.20 0.88 -1.88
CA ASP A 78 4.38 0.57 -2.68
C ASP A 78 5.66 0.90 -1.91
N ALA A 79 6.33 -0.13 -1.42
CA ALA A 79 7.62 -0.06 -0.73
C ALA A 79 8.82 -0.17 -1.70
N GLY A 80 8.56 -0.10 -3.01
CA GLY A 80 9.54 -0.13 -4.09
C GLY A 80 10.29 1.19 -4.26
N ARG A 81 11.35 1.16 -5.06
CA ARG A 81 12.27 2.30 -5.26
C ARG A 81 11.67 3.42 -6.12
N ALA A 82 10.61 3.15 -6.87
CA ALA A 82 9.88 4.15 -7.64
C ALA A 82 8.98 5.02 -6.75
N ALA A 83 8.40 4.43 -5.69
CA ALA A 83 7.49 5.12 -4.79
C ALA A 83 8.18 5.66 -3.53
N LEU A 84 9.05 4.87 -2.89
CA LEU A 84 9.74 5.24 -1.65
C LEU A 84 11.12 5.82 -1.95
N VAL A 85 11.27 7.14 -1.73
CA VAL A 85 12.52 7.87 -1.94
C VAL A 85 13.02 8.45 -0.64
N LEU A 86 14.26 8.12 -0.26
CA LEU A 86 14.99 8.76 0.82
C LEU A 86 15.88 9.88 0.25
N THR A 87 15.92 11.02 0.93
CA THR A 87 16.81 12.15 0.62
C THR A 87 17.59 12.54 1.86
N VAL A 88 18.90 12.68 1.73
CA VAL A 88 19.80 13.09 2.81
C VAL A 88 20.31 14.50 2.53
N THR A 89 20.23 15.37 3.54
CA THR A 89 20.69 16.76 3.50
C THR A 89 21.62 17.09 4.66
N SER A 90 22.46 18.12 4.49
CA SER A 90 23.23 18.74 5.57
C SER A 90 23.09 20.26 5.45
N GLY A 91 22.38 20.88 6.40
CA GLY A 91 21.96 22.28 6.22
C GLY A 91 21.10 22.46 4.97
N SER A 92 21.51 23.34 4.06
CA SER A 92 20.85 23.54 2.76
C SER A 92 21.38 22.66 1.62
N ASP A 93 22.39 21.83 1.91
CA ASP A 93 23.07 21.00 0.92
C ASP A 93 22.37 19.65 0.77
N ARG A 94 21.91 19.32 -0.46
CA ARG A 94 21.41 17.99 -0.79
C ARG A 94 22.60 17.07 -1.06
N VAL A 95 22.75 16.07 -0.21
CA VAL A 95 23.92 15.18 -0.21
C VAL A 95 23.68 13.94 -1.04
N TRP A 96 22.52 13.29 -0.86
CA TRP A 96 22.20 12.02 -1.52
C TRP A 96 20.70 11.81 -1.66
N SER A 97 20.30 10.98 -2.63
CA SER A 97 18.95 10.41 -2.69
C SER A 97 18.95 9.00 -3.23
N SER A 98 18.08 8.14 -2.69
CA SER A 98 17.84 6.81 -3.25
C SER A 98 17.24 6.84 -4.65
N GLY A 99 16.58 7.94 -5.04
CA GLY A 99 15.95 8.11 -6.34
C GLY A 99 16.90 8.60 -7.44
N ASP A 100 18.16 8.94 -7.11
CA ASP A 100 19.14 9.37 -8.12
C ASP A 100 19.55 8.23 -9.05
N CYS A 101 19.37 6.99 -8.60
CA CYS A 101 19.72 5.78 -9.31
C CYS A 101 18.53 4.84 -9.41
N ALA A 102 18.31 4.29 -10.61
CA ALA A 102 17.39 3.17 -10.75
C ALA A 102 17.91 1.98 -9.91
N ALA A 103 17.04 1.43 -9.09
CA ALA A 103 17.35 0.30 -8.22
C ALA A 103 16.13 -0.61 -8.11
N GLU A 104 16.38 -1.90 -7.95
CA GLU A 104 15.32 -2.90 -7.83
C GLU A 104 15.01 -3.25 -6.36
N PRO A 105 13.76 -3.65 -6.06
CA PRO A 105 12.62 -3.66 -6.98
C PRO A 105 12.08 -2.25 -7.24
N ALA A 106 11.78 -1.92 -8.50
CA ALA A 106 11.16 -0.64 -8.84
C ALA A 106 9.80 -0.47 -8.13
N GLU A 107 8.96 -1.51 -8.18
CA GLU A 107 7.69 -1.60 -7.44
C GLU A 107 7.72 -2.78 -6.47
N ARG A 108 7.20 -2.58 -5.26
CA ARG A 108 6.98 -3.62 -4.26
C ARG A 108 5.69 -3.30 -3.52
N ARG A 109 4.57 -3.70 -4.11
CA ARG A 109 3.23 -3.51 -3.52
C ARG A 109 2.99 -4.50 -2.39
N LEU A 110 2.59 -3.99 -1.24
CA LEU A 110 2.28 -4.74 -0.05
C LEU A 110 0.86 -4.38 0.40
N LEU A 111 0.06 -5.40 0.69
CA LEU A 111 -1.23 -5.21 1.35
C LEU A 111 -0.98 -5.06 2.85
N LEU A 112 -1.52 -4.00 3.44
CA LEU A 112 -1.53 -3.75 4.88
C LEU A 112 -2.97 -3.73 5.36
N ASP A 113 -3.34 -4.67 6.24
CA ASP A 113 -4.59 -4.55 6.97
C ASP A 113 -4.54 -3.37 7.96
N ALA A 114 -5.68 -3.00 8.53
CA ALA A 114 -5.75 -1.95 9.54
C ALA A 114 -4.86 -2.30 10.75
N GLY A 115 -3.92 -1.41 11.08
CA GLY A 115 -2.94 -1.61 12.14
C GLY A 115 -1.69 -2.41 11.75
N ASP A 116 -1.64 -2.98 10.53
CA ASP A 116 -0.46 -3.72 10.08
C ASP A 116 0.71 -2.80 9.75
N ARG A 117 1.91 -3.39 9.84
CA ARG A 117 3.18 -2.74 9.53
C ARG A 117 3.95 -3.49 8.45
N ALA A 118 4.44 -2.76 7.47
CA ALA A 118 5.52 -3.21 6.59
C ALA A 118 6.83 -2.50 6.93
N GLU A 119 7.95 -3.18 6.64
CA GLU A 119 9.29 -2.61 6.78
C GLU A 119 10.13 -2.80 5.52
N THR A 120 10.96 -1.80 5.24
CA THR A 120 11.97 -1.86 4.19
C THR A 120 13.22 -1.11 4.62
N THR A 121 14.34 -1.48 4.02
CA THR A 121 15.65 -0.94 4.39
C THR A 121 16.34 -0.34 3.18
N LEU A 122 17.01 0.78 3.41
CA LEU A 122 17.88 1.45 2.44
C LEU A 122 19.25 1.68 3.06
N THR A 123 20.30 1.46 2.28
CA THR A 123 21.67 1.70 2.74
C THR A 123 22.28 2.80 1.91
N TRP A 124 22.82 3.80 2.59
CA TRP A 124 23.60 4.87 2.00
C TRP A 124 25.06 4.71 2.39
N SER A 125 25.95 4.64 1.40
CA SER A 125 27.39 4.45 1.61
C SER A 125 28.11 5.66 2.22
N GLY A 126 27.45 6.82 2.33
CA GLY A 126 28.08 8.09 2.65
C GLY A 126 28.67 8.82 1.43
N ALA A 127 28.48 8.28 0.22
CA ALA A 127 28.84 8.94 -1.02
C ALA A 127 27.75 9.91 -1.46
N ARG A 128 28.15 11.05 -2.02
CA ARG A 128 27.21 12.01 -2.58
C ARG A 128 26.61 11.46 -3.89
N SER A 129 25.39 11.87 -4.25
CA SER A 129 24.75 11.44 -5.51
C SER A 129 24.12 12.60 -6.28
N ALA A 130 23.93 12.38 -7.58
CA ALA A 130 23.20 13.25 -8.47
C ALA A 130 22.33 12.42 -9.43
N PRO A 131 21.24 12.98 -9.98
CA PRO A 131 20.32 12.24 -10.85
C PRO A 131 21.03 11.53 -12.01
N GLY A 132 20.58 10.31 -12.32
CA GLY A 132 21.14 9.49 -13.39
C GLY A 132 22.45 8.78 -13.00
N CYS A 133 22.70 8.57 -11.70
CA CYS A 133 23.93 7.96 -11.19
C CYS A 133 25.21 8.60 -11.75
N ALA A 134 25.23 9.93 -11.93
CA ALA A 134 26.46 10.59 -12.33
C ALA A 134 27.57 10.23 -11.33
N GLY A 135 28.79 9.96 -11.79
CA GLY A 135 29.92 9.64 -10.91
C GLY A 135 30.70 10.87 -10.45
N GLY A 136 31.59 10.67 -9.47
CA GLY A 136 32.61 11.65 -9.11
C GLY A 136 32.23 12.69 -8.05
N GLN A 137 31.10 12.55 -7.36
CA GLN A 137 30.67 13.51 -6.33
C GLN A 137 31.43 13.38 -5.00
N GLY A 138 32.21 12.31 -4.82
CA GLY A 138 33.02 12.09 -3.63
C GLY A 138 32.22 11.71 -2.38
N SER A 139 32.89 11.77 -1.23
CA SER A 139 32.33 11.47 0.08
C SER A 139 31.63 12.70 0.68
N SER A 140 30.55 12.49 1.44
CA SER A 140 29.88 13.56 2.18
C SER A 140 30.70 14.07 3.37
N GLY A 141 31.65 13.28 3.87
CA GLY A 141 32.44 13.59 5.06
C GLY A 141 31.69 13.34 6.38
N ALA A 142 32.34 13.71 7.48
CA ALA A 142 31.73 13.71 8.82
C ALA A 142 30.83 14.93 9.01
N GLY A 143 29.77 14.79 9.80
CA GLY A 143 28.85 15.89 10.08
C GLY A 143 27.48 15.44 10.55
N THR A 144 26.59 16.41 10.71
CA THR A 144 25.18 16.18 11.03
C THR A 144 24.35 16.21 9.75
N TYR A 145 23.46 15.24 9.62
CA TYR A 145 22.62 15.03 8.46
C TYR A 145 21.16 14.87 8.87
N ARG A 146 20.26 15.24 7.97
CA ARG A 146 18.84 14.94 8.03
C ARG A 146 18.51 13.98 6.90
N VAL A 147 17.71 12.97 7.19
CA VAL A 147 17.10 12.09 6.19
C VAL A 147 15.60 12.30 6.19
N GLU A 148 15.03 12.38 5.00
CA GLU A 148 13.59 12.50 4.75
C GLU A 148 13.15 11.37 3.82
N ALA A 149 12.04 10.71 4.16
CA ALA A 149 11.39 9.72 3.32
C ALA A 149 10.18 10.35 2.64
N THR A 150 10.04 10.15 1.34
CA THR A 150 8.84 10.53 0.60
C THR A 150 8.24 9.30 -0.04
N MET A 151 6.92 9.26 -0.12
CA MET A 151 6.16 8.20 -0.75
C MET A 151 5.28 8.80 -1.83
N GLY A 152 5.46 8.37 -3.08
CA GLY A 152 4.74 8.97 -4.22
C GLY A 152 4.99 10.48 -4.37
N GLY A 153 6.14 10.97 -3.89
CA GLY A 153 6.49 12.40 -3.86
C GLY A 153 5.91 13.20 -2.69
N ALA A 154 5.11 12.60 -1.82
CA ALA A 154 4.57 13.24 -0.63
C ALA A 154 5.42 12.92 0.61
N LEU A 155 5.61 13.92 1.48
CA LEU A 155 6.18 13.72 2.81
C LEU A 155 5.06 13.30 3.78
N LEU A 156 5.24 12.16 4.45
CA LEU A 156 4.27 11.62 5.41
C LEU A 156 4.68 11.93 6.85
N GLY A 157 3.77 11.72 7.80
CA GLY A 157 4.06 11.83 9.23
C GLY A 157 5.21 10.91 9.64
N GLY A 158 6.12 11.40 10.50
CA GLY A 158 7.26 10.63 11.03
C GLY A 158 8.36 10.29 10.01
N ALA A 159 8.24 10.78 8.77
CA ALA A 159 9.16 10.48 7.66
C ALA A 159 10.47 11.29 7.69
N THR A 160 10.94 11.74 8.85
CA THR A 160 12.15 12.57 8.96
C THR A 160 12.94 12.24 10.22
N ALA A 161 14.26 12.12 10.08
CA ALA A 161 15.17 11.90 11.20
C ALA A 161 16.50 12.64 11.02
N THR A 162 17.18 12.94 12.13
CA THR A 162 18.51 13.55 12.15
C THR A 162 19.51 12.55 12.71
N PHE A 163 20.72 12.49 12.14
CA PHE A 163 21.80 11.63 12.59
C PHE A 163 23.16 12.29 12.39
N ALA A 164 24.17 11.83 13.12
CA ALA A 164 25.56 12.27 12.94
C ALA A 164 26.38 11.14 12.33
N ARG A 165 27.29 11.47 11.42
CA ARG A 165 28.27 10.53 10.84
C ARG A 165 29.69 11.01 11.15
N GLY A 166 30.55 10.09 11.56
CA GLY A 166 31.97 10.32 11.84
C GLY A 166 32.91 9.73 10.83
#